data_AF-H1S1X0-F1
#
_entry.id   AF-H1S1X0-F1
#
_cell.length_a   1.000
_cell.length_b   1.000
_cell.length_c   1.000
_cell.angle_alpha   90.00
_cell.angle_beta   90.00
_cell.angle_gamma   90.00
#
_symmetry.space_group_name_H-M   'P 1'
#
loop_
_entity.id
_entity.type
_entity.pdbx_description
1 polymer ?
#
loop_
_entity_poly.entity_id
_entity_poly.type
_entity_poly.pdbx_seq_one_letter_code
_entity_poly.pdbx_strand_id
1 'polypeptide(L)' 'MAIGIARRPDLSGLTKTSLAWVLTNPLITSAIIVASHADPLTESLAAPDLALDPERKAQLDDTIAEYRWGDAAR' A
#
# COMPACT_ATOMS: atom_id res chain seq x y z
N MET A 1 -2.35 28.29 21.74
CA MET A 1 -3.29 27.25 21.27
C MET A 1 -2.58 26.45 20.18
N ALA A 2 -1.85 25.40 20.55
CA ALA A 2 -1.13 24.54 19.61
C ALA A 2 -2.01 23.33 19.32
N ILE A 3 -2.40 23.16 18.06
CA ILE A 3 -3.19 22.03 17.60
C ILE A 3 -2.28 20.80 17.69
N GLY A 4 -2.66 19.84 18.54
CA GLY A 4 -1.92 18.61 18.74
C GLY A 4 -1.81 17.83 17.43
N ILE A 5 -0.60 17.71 16.91
CA ILE A 5 -0.25 16.73 15.87
C ILE A 5 -0.41 15.35 16.50
N ALA A 6 -1.57 14.75 16.31
CA ALA A 6 -1.83 13.35 16.62
C ALA A 6 -0.69 12.52 16.00
N ARG A 7 -0.01 11.74 16.84
CA ARG A 7 1.01 10.78 16.43
C ARG A 7 0.41 9.89 15.34
N ARG A 8 0.87 10.05 14.09
CA ARG A 8 0.47 9.16 13.00
C ARG A 8 0.79 7.73 13.42
N PRO A 9 -0.14 6.77 13.24
CA PRO A 9 0.22 5.37 13.33
C PRO A 9 1.42 5.08 12.42
N ASP A 10 2.24 4.10 12.77
CA ASP A 10 3.37 3.61 11.99
C ASP A 10 2.86 2.90 10.72
N LEU A 11 2.43 3.71 9.75
CA LEU A 11 1.92 3.24 8.46
C LEU A 11 3.03 2.72 7.53
N SER A 12 4.30 2.76 7.96
CA SER A 12 5.45 2.33 7.15
C SER A 12 5.29 0.89 6.66
N GLY A 13 4.86 -0.02 7.54
CA GLY A 13 4.57 -1.40 7.18
C GLY A 13 3.40 -1.54 6.19
N LEU A 14 2.40 -0.67 6.27
CA LEU A 14 1.24 -0.70 5.38
C LEU A 14 1.58 -0.22 3.97
N THR A 15 2.39 0.82 3.82
CA THR A 15 2.86 1.29 2.50
C THR A 15 3.61 0.18 1.76
N LYS A 16 4.57 -0.45 2.43
CA LYS A 16 5.37 -1.54 1.86
C LYS A 16 4.50 -2.75 1.49
N THR A 17 3.60 -3.17 2.40
CA THR A 17 2.67 -4.29 2.16
C THR A 17 1.72 -4.01 0.99
N SER A 18 1.20 -2.79 0.89
CA SER A 18 0.26 -2.40 -0.17
C SER A 18 0.92 -2.43 -1.55
N LEU A 19 2.15 -1.90 -1.65
CA LEU A 19 2.91 -1.94 -2.89
C LEU A 19 3.30 -3.37 -3.28
N ALA A 20 3.77 -4.17 -2.33
CA ALA A 20 4.08 -5.58 -2.58
C ALA A 20 2.85 -6.32 -3.12
N TRP A 21 1.67 -6.09 -2.54
CA TRP A 21 0.41 -6.67 -3.00
C TRP A 21 0.05 -6.25 -4.43
N VAL A 22 0.12 -4.96 -4.76
CA VAL A 22 -0.10 -4.46 -6.13
C VAL A 22 0.85 -5.15 -7.11
N LEU A 23 2.13 -5.24 -6.77
CA LEU A 23 3.17 -5.81 -7.62
C LEU A 23 3.10 -7.35 -7.77
N THR A 24 2.29 -8.05 -6.95
CA THR A 24 2.03 -9.49 -7.17
C THR A 24 1.16 -9.77 -8.39
N ASN A 25 0.46 -8.77 -8.92
CA ASN A 25 -0.36 -8.94 -10.12
C ASN A 25 0.55 -8.93 -11.37
N PRO A 26 0.63 -10.03 -12.13
CA PRO A 26 1.51 -10.11 -13.31
C PRO A 26 1.10 -9.17 -14.45
N LEU A 27 -0.12 -8.62 -14.42
CA LEU A 27 -0.57 -7.63 -15.41
C LEU A 27 -0.07 -6.21 -15.09
N ILE A 28 0.45 -5.97 -13.87
CA ILE A 28 0.97 -4.67 -13.45
C ILE A 28 2.46 -4.64 -13.73
N THR A 29 2.88 -3.78 -14.65
CA THR A 29 4.28 -3.66 -15.07
C THR A 29 5.07 -2.61 -14.30
N SER A 30 4.38 -1.65 -13.67
CA SER A 30 4.99 -0.60 -12.86
C SER A 30 3.99 -0.04 -11.83
N ALA A 31 4.52 0.53 -10.75
CA ALA A 31 3.76 1.27 -9.74
C ALA A 31 4.24 2.73 -9.69
N ILE A 32 3.31 3.69 -9.74
CA ILE A 32 3.60 5.12 -9.63
C ILE A 32 3.37 5.55 -8.18
N ILE A 33 4.41 6.11 -7.56
CA ILE A 33 4.41 6.45 -6.14
C ILE A 33 4.63 7.96 -6.03
N VAL A 34 3.69 8.65 -5.38
CA VAL A 34 3.77 10.09 -5.13
C VAL A 34 3.94 10.31 -3.65
N ALA A 35 5.01 11.01 -3.26
CA ALA A 35 5.29 11.37 -1.88
C ALA A 35 5.70 12.85 -1.78
N SER A 36 5.29 13.53 -0.72
CA SER A 36 5.64 14.94 -0.48
C SER A 36 7.06 15.12 0.08
N HIS A 37 7.68 14.05 0.56
CA HIS A 37 9.01 14.03 1.16
C HIS A 37 9.74 12.74 0.77
N ALA A 38 11.07 12.76 0.87
CA ALA A 38 11.91 11.63 0.47
C ALA A 38 11.93 10.49 1.52
N ASP A 39 11.96 10.80 2.82
CA ASP A 39 12.12 9.79 3.88
C ASP A 39 11.15 8.59 3.78
N PRO A 40 9.86 8.77 3.46
CA PRO A 40 8.92 7.65 3.30
C PRO A 40 9.17 6.77 2.06
N LEU A 41 9.90 7.28 1.05
CA LEU A 41 10.14 6.56 -0.20
C LEU A 41 11.04 5.35 -0.01
N THR A 42 11.95 5.35 0.97
CA THR A 42 12.84 4.21 1.23
C THR A 42 12.05 2.93 1.50
N GLU A 43 10.97 3.02 2.28
CA GLU A 43 10.08 1.87 2.55
C GLU A 43 9.31 1.42 1.30
N SER A 44 8.85 2.39 0.51
CA SER A 44 8.18 2.12 -0.76
C SER A 44 9.07 1.39 -1.75
N LEU A 45 10.35 1.77 -1.83
CA LEU A 45 11.33 1.17 -2.72
C LEU A 45 11.75 -0.24 -2.27
N ALA A 46 11.58 -0.58 -0.99
CA ALA A 46 11.84 -1.92 -0.45
C ALA A 46 10.64 -2.89 -0.64
N ALA A 47 9.54 -2.45 -1.24
CA ALA A 47 8.34 -3.27 -1.43
C ALA A 47 8.52 -4.50 -2.34
N PRO A 48 9.29 -4.44 -3.46
CA PRO A 48 9.53 -5.61 -4.30
C PRO A 48 10.23 -6.77 -3.57
N ASP A 49 10.99 -6.46 -2.51
CA ASP A 49 11.70 -7.47 -1.70
C ASP A 49 10.78 -8.17 -0.69
N LEU A 50 9.55 -7.69 -0.51
CA LEU A 50 8.57 -8.30 0.39
C LEU A 50 7.79 -9.40 -0.34
N ALA A 51 8.18 -10.65 -0.14
CA ALA A 51 7.37 -11.79 -0.54
C ALA A 51 6.13 -11.90 0.36
N LEU A 52 4.94 -11.73 -0.22
CA LEU A 52 3.69 -11.96 0.49
C LEU A 52 3.38 -13.45 0.54
N ASP A 53 3.05 -13.92 1.74
CA ASP A 53 2.47 -15.24 1.92
C ASP A 53 1.17 -15.39 1.09
N PRO A 54 0.94 -16.53 0.41
CA PRO A 54 -0.24 -16.72 -0.44
C PRO A 54 -1.58 -16.58 0.30
N GLU A 55 -1.69 -17.05 1.55
CA GLU A 55 -2.92 -16.92 2.33
C GLU A 55 -3.15 -15.45 2.70
N ARG A 56 -2.08 -14.75 3.08
CA ARG A 56 -2.14 -13.31 3.36
C ARG A 56 -2.52 -12.50 2.13
N LYS A 57 -2.01 -12.86 0.95
CA LYS A 57 -2.40 -12.23 -0.32
C LYS A 57 -3.89 -12.46 -0.59
N ALA A 58 -4.38 -13.69 -0.42
CA ALA A 58 -5.80 -14.01 -0.62
C ALA A 58 -6.71 -13.20 0.31
N GLN A 59 -6.31 -13.04 1.58
CA GLN A 59 -7.04 -12.21 2.54
C GLN A 59 -7.11 -10.73 2.12
N LEU A 60 -6.01 -10.18 1.60
CA LEU A 60 -5.97 -8.81 1.07
C LEU A 60 -6.85 -8.66 -0.18
N ASP A 61 -6.83 -9.65 -1.08
CA ASP A 61 -7.67 -9.65 -2.27
C ASP A 61 -9.16 -9.63 -1.93
N ASP A 62 -9.58 -10.43 -0.95
CA ASP A 62 -10.97 -10.50 -0.47
C ASP A 62 -11.38 -9.19 0.22
N THR A 63 -10.56 -8.70 1.15
CA THR A 63 -10.86 -7.50 1.95
C THR A 63 -11.00 -6.24 1.09
N ILE A 64 -10.20 -6.12 0.02
CA ILE A 64 -10.12 -4.89 -0.79
C ILE A 64 -11.06 -4.95 -2.00
N ALA A 65 -11.68 -6.11 -2.29
CA ALA A 65 -12.55 -6.29 -3.46
C ALA A 65 -13.61 -5.19 -3.59
N GLU A 66 -14.33 -4.87 -2.50
CA GLU A 66 -15.37 -3.83 -2.49
C GLU A 66 -14.86 -2.42 -2.81
N TYR A 67 -13.60 -2.13 -2.48
CA TYR A 67 -13.02 -0.80 -2.65
C TYR A 67 -12.35 -0.60 -4.02
N ARG A 68 -12.16 -1.68 -4.81
CA ARG A 68 -11.50 -1.61 -6.13
C ARG A 68 -12.36 -0.94 -7.21
N TRP A 69 -13.66 -0.83 -7.01
CA TRP A 69 -14.57 -0.21 -7.98
C TRP A 69 -14.51 1.33 -8.00
N GLY A 70 -13.78 1.96 -7.08
CA GLY A 70 -13.55 3.41 -7.09
C GLY A 70 -14.87 4.21 -7.09
N ASP A 71 -14.99 5.14 -8.04
CA ASP A 71 -16.19 5.97 -8.31
C ASP A 71 -17.15 5.31 -9.32
N ALA A 72 -16.99 4.01 -9.65
CA ALA A 72 -17.99 3.35 -10.48
C ALA A 72 -19.36 3.44 -9.78
N ALA A 73 -20.34 4.02 -10.46
CA ALA A 73 -21.70 4.15 -9.93
C ALA A 73 -22.18 2.78 -9.43
N ARG A 74 -22.55 2.72 -8.14
CA ARG A 74 -23.08 1.50 -7.50
C ARG A 74 -24.51 1.23 -7.93
#